data_AF-A0A2E2TLC1-F1
#
_entry.id   AF-A0A2E2TLC1-F1
#
_cell.length_a   1.000
_cell.length_b   1.000
_cell.length_c   1.000
_cell.angle_alpha   90.00
_cell.angle_beta   90.00
_cell.angle_gamma   90.00
#
_symmetry.space_group_name_H-M   'P 1'
#
loop_
_entity.id
_entity.type
_entity.pdbx_description
1 polymer ?
#
loop_
_entity_poly.entity_id
_entity_poly.type
_entity_poly.pdbx_seq_one_letter_code
_entity_poly.pdbx_strand_id
1 'polypeptide(L)'
;MRVLFFCMCLIAYSTGWAAAVDADHPDSNISALVYFSQIANDTPEPMLIGEMQFMLHKLGFYPSLPNGKQTVLFQQAVKSFQKSIQEKQTGSLTVSQWYQLVAKYNNHPSNVPMKEIHPMSYHFEMNQNNVFVKGTWQIQASDMVMFSPIQTSDIRCDRVNNACAEARALLINFTAQDLLDADLVVWQVTKWTDSEIIAENNSAECVAYTLYINLEKQTVVQSRRGKNCFGQATQPITMVLEDGKQVAEAYYQKNQARYSTATNPSEIPFVYKP
;
A
#
# COMPACT_ATOMS: atom_id res chain seq x y z
N MET A 1 -13.59 -44.89 52.05
CA MET A 1 -13.81 -44.44 50.66
C MET A 1 -13.81 -42.91 50.69
N ARG A 2 -12.67 -42.28 50.32
CA ARG A 2 -12.47 -40.82 50.43
C ARG A 2 -12.87 -40.18 49.10
N VAL A 3 -13.82 -39.25 49.15
CA VAL A 3 -14.27 -38.45 48.01
C VAL A 3 -13.39 -37.20 47.93
N LEU A 4 -12.59 -37.09 46.86
CA LEU A 4 -11.76 -35.93 46.55
C LEU A 4 -12.59 -34.96 45.70
N PHE A 5 -12.89 -33.78 46.25
CA PHE A 5 -13.43 -32.63 45.53
C PHE A 5 -12.30 -31.96 44.75
N PHE A 6 -12.35 -32.01 43.42
CA PHE A 6 -11.49 -31.21 42.55
C PHE A 6 -12.20 -29.88 42.26
N CYS A 7 -11.61 -28.78 42.69
CA CYS A 7 -12.04 -27.42 42.40
C CYS A 7 -11.56 -27.04 40.99
N MET A 8 -12.50 -26.85 40.06
CA MET A 8 -12.24 -26.33 38.71
C MET A 8 -12.11 -24.80 38.76
N CYS A 9 -10.91 -24.27 38.56
CA CYS A 9 -10.72 -22.88 38.16
C CYS A 9 -10.98 -22.75 36.65
N LEU A 10 -12.13 -22.18 36.28
CA LEU A 10 -12.39 -21.69 34.93
C LEU A 10 -11.65 -20.36 34.75
N ILE A 11 -10.58 -20.37 33.95
CA ILE A 11 -9.98 -19.15 33.40
C ILE A 11 -10.71 -18.85 32.09
N ALA A 12 -11.62 -17.88 32.14
CA ALA A 12 -12.23 -17.32 30.94
C ALA A 12 -11.23 -16.34 30.29
N TYR A 13 -10.68 -16.71 29.14
CA TYR A 13 -9.98 -15.77 28.26
C TYR A 13 -11.01 -15.01 27.42
N SER A 14 -11.29 -13.77 27.79
CA SER A 14 -11.97 -12.81 26.93
C SER A 14 -10.95 -12.13 26.01
N THR A 15 -10.94 -12.48 24.73
CA THR A 15 -10.21 -11.70 23.71
C THR A 15 -11.04 -10.48 23.32
N GLY A 16 -11.05 -9.48 24.20
CA GLY A 16 -11.49 -8.12 23.88
C GLY A 16 -10.31 -7.32 23.33
N TRP A 17 -10.20 -7.24 22.01
CA TRP A 17 -9.36 -6.24 21.32
C TRP A 17 -10.28 -5.23 20.63
N ALA A 18 -11.00 -4.49 21.46
CA ALA A 18 -11.45 -3.15 21.14
C ALA A 18 -10.93 -2.31 22.30
N ALA A 19 -9.70 -1.78 22.14
CA ALA A 19 -9.22 -0.76 23.03
C ALA A 19 -10.20 0.42 22.91
N ALA A 20 -10.98 0.61 23.97
CA ALA A 20 -11.66 1.88 24.20
C ALA A 20 -10.55 2.94 24.26
N VAL A 21 -10.39 3.68 23.17
CA VAL A 21 -9.77 4.99 23.23
C VAL A 21 -10.68 5.80 24.16
N ASP A 22 -10.15 6.22 25.30
CA ASP A 22 -10.82 7.07 26.27
C ASP A 22 -11.43 8.27 25.54
N ALA A 23 -12.76 8.26 25.37
CA ALA A 23 -13.51 9.34 24.72
C ALA A 23 -13.57 10.61 25.59
N ASP A 24 -13.00 10.56 26.80
CA ASP A 24 -13.03 11.63 27.80
C ASP A 24 -11.72 12.44 27.88
N HIS A 25 -10.81 12.32 26.92
CA HIS A 25 -9.64 13.20 26.88
C HIS A 25 -10.08 14.64 26.48
N PRO A 26 -9.90 15.68 27.34
CA PRO A 26 -10.48 17.01 27.15
C PRO A 26 -9.89 17.85 25.99
N ASP A 27 -9.07 17.25 25.13
CA ASP A 27 -8.43 17.90 23.99
C ASP A 27 -9.14 17.62 22.66
N SER A 28 -10.48 17.59 22.67
CA SER A 28 -11.33 17.36 21.48
C SER A 28 -11.16 18.39 20.36
N ASN A 29 -10.39 19.46 20.60
CA ASN A 29 -10.16 20.57 19.68
C ASN A 29 -8.80 20.54 18.97
N ILE A 30 -7.96 19.53 19.20
CA ILE A 30 -6.70 19.40 18.45
C ILE A 30 -7.01 19.03 17.00
N SER A 31 -6.47 19.84 16.07
CA SER A 31 -6.48 19.53 14.64
C SER A 31 -5.81 18.16 14.42
N ALA A 32 -6.44 17.27 13.67
CA ALA A 32 -5.88 15.96 13.30
C ALA A 32 -4.47 16.12 12.71
N LEU A 33 -4.26 17.13 11.86
CA LEU A 33 -2.94 17.44 11.32
C LEU A 33 -1.91 17.78 12.40
N VAL A 34 -2.32 18.50 13.44
CA VAL A 34 -1.45 18.84 14.58
C VAL A 34 -1.17 17.59 15.42
N TYR A 35 -2.20 16.80 15.73
CA TYR A 35 -2.07 15.55 16.47
C TYR A 35 -1.12 14.57 15.78
N PHE A 36 -1.29 14.37 14.47
CA PHE A 36 -0.41 13.50 13.69
C PHE A 36 1.01 14.09 13.54
N SER A 37 1.17 15.41 13.41
CA SER A 37 2.50 16.05 13.41
C SER A 37 3.23 15.93 14.76
N GLN A 38 2.50 15.93 15.88
CA GLN A 38 3.08 15.77 17.21
C GLN A 38 3.55 14.33 17.47
N ILE A 39 2.86 13.35 16.88
CA ILE A 39 3.31 11.95 16.91
C ILE A 39 4.52 11.73 15.97
N ALA A 40 4.56 12.46 14.84
CA ALA A 40 5.58 12.30 13.81
C ALA A 40 6.79 13.26 13.93
N ASN A 41 6.80 14.18 14.90
CA ASN A 41 7.81 15.23 15.09
C ASN A 41 8.07 16.20 13.91
N ASP A 42 7.20 16.26 12.89
CA ASP A 42 7.37 17.12 11.70
C ASP A 42 6.04 17.52 11.04
N THR A 43 6.07 18.44 10.06
CA THR A 43 4.92 18.84 9.23
C THR A 43 4.11 17.63 8.76
N PRO A 44 2.75 17.71 8.71
CA PRO A 44 1.92 16.58 8.30
C PRO A 44 2.43 16.01 6.99
N GLU A 45 2.81 14.73 7.00
CA GLU A 45 3.43 14.11 5.82
C GLU A 45 2.48 14.27 4.61
N PRO A 46 3.00 14.61 3.41
CA PRO A 46 2.20 14.71 2.18
C PRO A 46 1.26 13.52 1.95
N MET A 47 1.63 12.34 2.45
CA MET A 47 0.81 11.14 2.44
C MET A 47 -0.52 11.31 3.18
N LEU A 48 -0.51 11.80 4.43
CA LEU A 48 -1.73 11.97 5.22
C LEU A 48 -2.67 12.96 4.54
N ILE A 49 -2.15 14.08 4.04
CA ILE A 49 -2.94 15.05 3.28
C ILE A 49 -3.51 14.40 2.01
N GLY A 50 -2.73 13.56 1.33
CA GLY A 50 -3.16 12.82 0.15
C GLY A 50 -4.32 11.87 0.45
N GLU A 51 -4.25 11.16 1.57
CA GLU A 51 -5.30 10.28 2.04
C GLU A 51 -6.59 11.05 2.40
N MET A 52 -6.45 12.18 3.11
CA MET A 52 -7.59 13.07 3.40
C MET A 52 -8.25 13.54 2.09
N GLN A 53 -7.45 13.99 1.12
CA GLN A 53 -7.93 14.43 -0.18
C GLN A 53 -8.61 13.31 -0.95
N PHE A 54 -8.09 12.08 -0.89
CA PHE A 54 -8.69 10.92 -1.54
C PHE A 54 -10.07 10.60 -0.97
N MET A 55 -10.21 10.56 0.35
CA MET A 55 -11.51 10.33 0.99
C MET A 55 -12.49 11.46 0.67
N LEU A 56 -12.05 12.72 0.76
CA LEU A 56 -12.88 13.86 0.41
C LEU A 56 -13.28 13.85 -1.07
N HIS A 57 -12.40 13.40 -1.97
CA HIS A 57 -12.69 13.27 -3.40
C HIS A 57 -13.75 12.21 -3.67
N LYS A 58 -13.58 11.00 -3.09
CA LYS A 58 -14.54 9.90 -3.23
C LYS A 58 -15.91 10.21 -2.64
N LEU A 59 -15.95 11.05 -1.61
CA LEU A 59 -17.19 11.56 -1.01
C LEU A 59 -17.77 12.79 -1.74
N GLY A 60 -17.15 13.27 -2.81
CA GLY A 60 -17.62 14.40 -3.62
C GLY A 60 -17.36 15.79 -3.02
N PHE A 61 -16.56 15.89 -1.96
CA PHE A 61 -16.18 17.17 -1.33
C PHE A 61 -14.96 17.82 -1.96
N TYR A 62 -14.04 17.04 -2.55
CA TYR A 62 -12.81 17.53 -3.18
C TYR A 62 -12.87 17.32 -4.71
N PRO A 63 -13.04 18.38 -5.52
CA PRO A 63 -13.30 18.25 -6.96
C PRO A 63 -12.04 17.94 -7.78
N SER A 64 -10.86 17.95 -7.16
CA SER A 64 -9.57 17.71 -7.82
C SER A 64 -9.01 16.35 -7.44
N LEU A 65 -8.05 15.87 -8.22
CA LEU A 65 -7.31 14.66 -7.86
C LEU A 65 -6.43 14.91 -6.62
N PRO A 66 -6.33 13.94 -5.69
CA PRO A 66 -5.44 14.03 -4.53
C PRO A 66 -3.98 14.25 -4.95
N ASN A 67 -3.30 15.16 -4.25
CA ASN A 67 -1.92 15.55 -4.51
C ASN A 67 -1.02 15.70 -3.28
N GLY A 68 -1.52 15.43 -2.09
CA GLY A 68 -0.76 15.55 -0.84
C GLY A 68 -0.41 16.98 -0.44
N LYS A 69 -0.87 18.00 -1.18
CA LYS A 69 -0.60 19.41 -0.89
C LYS A 69 -1.79 20.07 -0.20
N GLN A 70 -1.53 20.77 0.89
CA GLN A 70 -2.55 21.53 1.61
C GLN A 70 -2.92 22.83 0.85
N THR A 71 -3.77 22.70 -0.17
CA THR A 71 -4.23 23.83 -1.00
C THR A 71 -5.46 24.52 -0.41
N VAL A 72 -5.80 25.71 -0.94
CA VAL A 72 -7.09 26.37 -0.63
C VAL A 72 -8.28 25.48 -1.00
N LEU A 73 -8.19 24.73 -2.10
CA LEU A 73 -9.22 23.75 -2.50
C LEU A 73 -9.38 22.65 -1.45
N PHE A 74 -8.28 22.17 -0.87
CA PHE A 74 -8.34 21.17 0.19
C PHE A 74 -9.04 21.72 1.43
N GLN A 75 -8.68 22.93 1.87
CA GLN A 75 -9.36 23.60 2.99
C GLN A 75 -10.86 23.80 2.72
N GLN A 76 -11.24 24.16 1.49
CA GLN A 76 -12.65 24.29 1.08
C GLN A 76 -13.39 22.95 1.10
N ALA A 77 -12.74 21.86 0.68
CA ALA A 77 -13.31 20.52 0.76
C ALA A 77 -13.50 20.07 2.22
N VAL A 78 -12.54 20.36 3.10
CA VAL A 78 -12.68 20.12 4.53
C VAL A 78 -13.85 20.90 5.11
N LYS A 79 -14.01 22.19 4.75
CA LYS A 79 -15.18 22.99 5.18
C LYS A 79 -16.50 22.41 4.68
N SER A 80 -16.54 21.96 3.43
CA SER A 80 -17.73 21.32 2.85
C SER A 80 -18.08 20.01 3.57
N PHE A 81 -17.07 19.20 3.90
CA PHE A 81 -17.25 17.99 4.71
C PHE A 81 -17.76 18.33 6.12
N GLN A 82 -17.12 19.28 6.82
CA GLN A 82 -17.55 19.75 8.15
C GLN A 82 -18.99 20.23 8.13
N LYS A 83 -19.38 21.00 7.11
CA LYS A 83 -20.78 21.40 6.90
C LYS A 83 -21.71 20.19 6.76
N SER A 84 -21.27 19.13 6.07
CA SER A 84 -22.06 17.92 5.86
C SER A 84 -22.29 17.07 7.12
N ILE A 85 -21.47 17.26 8.15
CA ILE A 85 -21.60 16.62 9.47
C ILE A 85 -22.11 17.62 10.53
N GLN A 86 -22.63 18.78 10.10
CA GLN A 86 -23.17 19.84 10.96
C GLN A 86 -22.17 20.43 11.97
N GLU A 87 -20.88 20.41 11.62
CA GLU A 87 -19.78 20.93 12.43
C GLU A 87 -19.33 22.33 11.96
N LYS A 88 -18.55 23.01 12.81
CA LYS A 88 -17.94 24.31 12.48
C LYS A 88 -16.96 24.16 11.30
N GLN A 89 -17.13 25.00 10.28
CA GLN A 89 -16.35 25.00 9.03
C GLN A 89 -14.99 25.69 9.20
N THR A 90 -14.09 25.12 9.99
CA THR A 90 -12.76 25.66 10.25
C THR A 90 -11.81 25.51 9.06
N GLY A 91 -12.01 24.49 8.21
CA GLY A 91 -11.08 24.11 7.15
C GLY A 91 -9.89 23.27 7.62
N SER A 92 -9.90 22.85 8.88
CA SER A 92 -8.98 21.88 9.47
C SER A 92 -9.78 20.82 10.22
N LEU A 93 -9.55 19.54 9.95
CA LEU A 93 -10.22 18.45 10.66
C LEU A 93 -9.67 18.35 12.09
N THR A 94 -10.54 18.18 13.09
CA THR A 94 -10.15 17.64 14.40
C THR A 94 -9.99 16.12 14.32
N VAL A 95 -9.39 15.49 15.35
CA VAL A 95 -9.29 14.02 15.42
C VAL A 95 -10.67 13.34 15.34
N SER A 96 -11.68 13.87 16.04
CA SER A 96 -13.07 13.37 15.94
C SER A 96 -13.63 13.51 14.52
N GLN A 97 -13.41 14.65 13.86
CA GLN A 97 -13.87 14.88 12.49
C GLN A 97 -13.14 13.98 11.48
N TRP A 98 -11.87 13.62 11.73
CA TRP A 98 -11.13 12.63 10.95
C TRP A 98 -11.79 11.25 11.04
N TYR A 99 -12.11 10.77 12.24
CA TYR A 99 -12.82 9.49 12.39
C TYR A 99 -14.19 9.51 11.69
N GLN A 100 -14.90 10.64 11.73
CA GLN A 100 -16.15 10.80 10.98
C GLN A 100 -15.93 10.75 9.46
N LEU A 101 -14.82 11.32 8.95
CA LEU A 101 -14.46 11.27 7.53
C LEU A 101 -14.21 9.81 7.10
N VAL A 102 -13.40 9.08 7.86
CA VAL A 102 -13.09 7.66 7.63
C VAL A 102 -14.36 6.82 7.69
N ALA A 103 -15.21 7.02 8.70
CA ALA A 103 -16.47 6.29 8.83
C ALA A 103 -17.43 6.57 7.67
N LYS A 104 -17.57 7.83 7.24
CA LYS A 104 -18.44 8.20 6.11
C LYS A 104 -17.90 7.64 4.79
N TYR A 105 -16.58 7.64 4.63
CA TYR A 105 -15.89 6.99 3.53
C TYR A 105 -16.17 5.48 3.51
N ASN A 106 -15.94 4.76 4.60
CA ASN A 106 -16.12 3.31 4.67
C ASN A 106 -17.58 2.85 4.48
N ASN A 107 -18.56 3.71 4.80
CA ASN A 107 -19.98 3.42 4.64
C ASN A 107 -20.57 3.90 3.30
N HIS A 108 -19.77 4.53 2.43
CA HIS A 108 -20.28 5.04 1.16
C HIS A 108 -20.60 3.87 0.20
N PRO A 109 -21.77 3.80 -0.45
CA PRO A 109 -22.20 2.62 -1.22
C PRO A 109 -21.29 2.24 -2.39
N SER A 110 -20.58 3.21 -2.96
CA SER A 110 -19.61 2.99 -4.04
C SER A 110 -18.19 2.72 -3.53
N ASN A 111 -17.97 2.80 -2.21
CA ASN A 111 -16.68 2.53 -1.63
C ASN A 111 -16.67 1.04 -1.28
N VAL A 112 -15.89 0.28 -2.03
CA VAL A 112 -15.28 -0.91 -1.45
C VAL A 112 -14.53 -0.38 -0.22
N PRO A 113 -14.79 -0.90 0.99
CA PRO A 113 -14.05 -0.44 2.16
C PRO A 113 -12.58 -0.43 1.77
N MET A 114 -11.90 0.71 1.94
CA MET A 114 -10.44 0.70 1.97
C MET A 114 -10.10 -0.19 3.17
N LYS A 115 -10.06 -1.50 2.95
CA LYS A 115 -8.88 -2.21 3.39
C LYS A 115 -7.79 -1.52 2.60
N GLU A 116 -7.21 -0.52 3.25
CA GLU A 116 -6.13 0.27 2.74
C GLU A 116 -5.18 -0.73 2.08
N ILE A 117 -5.14 -0.73 0.74
CA ILE A 117 -4.01 -1.34 0.06
C ILE A 117 -2.91 -0.30 0.26
N HIS A 118 -2.46 -0.19 1.51
CA HIS A 118 -1.31 0.60 1.86
C HIS A 118 -0.18 -0.07 1.12
N PRO A 119 0.48 0.65 0.21
CA PRO A 119 1.71 0.17 -0.37
C PRO A 119 2.62 -0.26 0.79
N MET A 120 3.03 -1.53 0.82
CA MET A 120 3.75 -2.03 1.98
C MET A 120 5.06 -1.25 2.14
N SER A 121 5.33 -0.77 3.35
CA SER A 121 6.64 -0.23 3.70
C SER A 121 7.70 -1.27 3.43
N TYR A 122 8.86 -0.81 2.97
CA TYR A 122 9.98 -1.72 2.77
C TYR A 122 10.41 -2.29 4.11
N HIS A 123 10.48 -3.62 4.19
CA HIS A 123 10.91 -4.29 5.41
C HIS A 123 11.77 -5.48 5.03
N PHE A 124 12.93 -5.61 5.68
CA PHE A 124 13.89 -6.67 5.45
C PHE A 124 14.32 -7.25 6.79
N GLU A 125 14.08 -8.55 6.98
CA GLU A 125 14.49 -9.30 8.16
C GLU A 125 15.22 -10.57 7.71
N MET A 126 16.30 -10.93 8.40
CA MET A 126 16.99 -12.18 8.14
C MET A 126 17.49 -12.83 9.42
N ASN A 127 17.51 -14.16 9.41
CA ASN A 127 18.21 -14.99 10.38
C ASN A 127 19.00 -16.08 9.62
N GLN A 128 19.64 -17.00 10.36
CA GLN A 128 20.53 -18.01 9.77
C GLN A 128 19.87 -18.89 8.69
N ASN A 129 18.56 -19.10 8.79
CA ASN A 129 17.82 -20.03 7.95
C ASN A 129 16.72 -19.37 7.10
N ASN A 130 16.36 -18.12 7.39
CA ASN A 130 15.22 -17.47 6.76
C ASN A 130 15.55 -16.03 6.37
N VAL A 131 15.01 -15.61 5.23
CA VAL A 131 14.97 -14.21 4.81
C VAL A 131 13.53 -13.83 4.53
N PHE A 132 13.14 -12.67 5.05
CA PHE A 132 11.82 -12.11 4.91
C PHE A 132 11.92 -10.70 4.36
N VAL A 133 11.22 -10.44 3.26
CA VAL A 133 11.21 -9.12 2.64
C VAL A 133 9.80 -8.72 2.26
N LYS A 134 9.43 -7.47 2.53
CA LYS A 134 8.21 -6.84 2.02
C LYS A 134 8.53 -5.59 1.25
N GLY A 135 7.71 -5.27 0.27
CA GLY A 135 7.75 -3.98 -0.40
C GLY A 135 6.81 -3.90 -1.59
N THR A 136 7.11 -2.98 -2.49
CA THR A 136 6.37 -2.76 -3.73
C THR A 136 7.33 -2.78 -4.91
N TRP A 137 7.00 -3.52 -5.96
CA TRP A 137 7.88 -3.61 -7.14
C TRP A 137 7.82 -2.34 -7.97
N GLN A 138 9.00 -1.86 -8.35
CA GLN A 138 9.21 -0.76 -9.28
C GLN A 138 9.89 -1.31 -10.54
N ILE A 139 9.26 -1.14 -11.71
CA ILE A 139 9.82 -1.61 -12.97
C ILE A 139 10.84 -0.59 -13.48
N GLN A 140 12.07 -1.05 -13.73
CA GLN A 140 13.15 -0.34 -14.39
C GLN A 140 13.29 -0.88 -15.82
N ALA A 141 12.76 -0.12 -16.79
CA ALA A 141 12.85 -0.45 -18.21
C ALA A 141 13.64 0.64 -18.94
N SER A 142 14.85 0.31 -19.38
CA SER A 142 15.79 1.23 -20.05
C SER A 142 16.10 2.48 -19.21
N ASP A 143 15.42 3.60 -19.50
CA ASP A 143 15.54 4.92 -18.88
C ASP A 143 14.23 5.35 -18.19
N MET A 144 13.22 4.49 -18.20
CA MET A 144 11.90 4.76 -17.64
C MET A 144 11.63 3.91 -16.42
N VAL A 145 11.26 4.62 -15.35
CA VAL A 145 10.68 4.02 -14.16
C VAL A 145 9.17 3.94 -14.34
N MET A 146 8.64 2.72 -14.30
CA MET A 146 7.21 2.45 -14.33
C MET A 146 6.76 1.93 -12.96
N PHE A 147 5.73 2.57 -12.42
CA PHE A 147 5.14 2.27 -11.12
C PHE A 147 3.76 1.59 -11.26
N SER A 148 3.43 1.13 -12.47
CA SER A 148 2.13 0.56 -12.83
C SER A 148 2.31 -0.83 -13.42
N PRO A 149 1.49 -1.81 -13.02
CA PRO A 149 0.55 -1.74 -11.90
C PRO A 149 1.27 -1.59 -10.55
N ILE A 150 0.59 -1.02 -9.54
CA ILE A 150 1.13 -1.03 -8.17
C ILE A 150 1.02 -2.48 -7.68
N GLN A 151 2.17 -3.07 -7.36
CA GLN A 151 2.29 -4.45 -6.90
C GLN A 151 2.96 -4.47 -5.54
N THR A 152 2.32 -5.06 -4.54
CA THR A 152 2.98 -5.33 -3.25
C THR A 152 3.33 -6.81 -3.11
N SER A 153 4.41 -7.11 -2.39
CA SER A 153 4.93 -8.47 -2.28
C SER A 153 5.51 -8.75 -0.89
N ASP A 154 5.19 -9.93 -0.35
CA ASP A 154 5.77 -10.54 0.87
C ASP A 154 6.54 -11.78 0.42
N ILE A 155 7.87 -11.71 0.50
CA ILE A 155 8.81 -12.75 0.06
C ILE A 155 9.40 -13.42 1.29
N ARG A 156 9.35 -14.75 1.33
CA ARG A 156 9.91 -15.60 2.38
C ARG A 156 10.81 -16.64 1.75
N CYS A 157 12.10 -16.58 2.05
CA CYS A 157 13.07 -17.59 1.66
C CYS A 157 13.43 -18.47 2.85
N ASP A 158 13.52 -19.78 2.61
CA ASP A 158 13.89 -20.80 3.59
C ASP A 158 15.09 -21.59 3.05
N ARG A 159 16.18 -21.60 3.83
CA ARG A 159 17.45 -22.24 3.48
C ARG A 159 17.38 -23.75 3.54
N VAL A 160 16.62 -24.31 4.47
CA VAL A 160 16.47 -25.76 4.65
C VAL A 160 15.72 -26.34 3.45
N ASN A 161 14.69 -25.63 2.99
CA ASN A 161 13.87 -26.03 1.86
C ASN A 161 14.46 -25.60 0.50
N ASN A 162 15.53 -24.79 0.48
CA ASN A 162 16.11 -24.21 -0.74
C ASN A 162 15.06 -23.57 -1.66
N ALA A 163 14.12 -22.84 -1.07
CA ALA A 163 13.01 -22.25 -1.81
C ALA A 163 12.65 -20.88 -1.24
N CYS A 164 12.05 -20.04 -2.07
CA CYS A 164 11.31 -18.88 -1.62
C CYS A 164 9.84 -18.94 -2.05
N ALA A 165 8.96 -18.34 -1.28
CA ALA A 165 7.57 -18.10 -1.63
C ALA A 165 7.32 -16.59 -1.61
N GLU A 166 6.62 -16.08 -2.62
CA GLU A 166 6.19 -14.70 -2.72
C GLU A 166 4.67 -14.65 -2.78
N ALA A 167 4.05 -14.09 -1.75
CA ALA A 167 2.66 -13.67 -1.82
C ALA A 167 2.62 -12.28 -2.44
N ARG A 168 1.94 -12.14 -3.58
CA ARG A 168 1.86 -10.90 -4.35
C ARG A 168 0.42 -10.46 -4.53
N ALA A 169 0.23 -9.15 -4.50
CA ALA A 169 -1.05 -8.50 -4.74
C ALA A 169 -0.84 -7.38 -5.75
N LEU A 170 -1.56 -7.46 -6.86
CA LEU A 170 -1.53 -6.56 -8.00
C LEU A 170 -2.83 -5.75 -8.02
N LEU A 171 -2.72 -4.42 -8.09
CA LEU A 171 -3.86 -3.57 -8.37
C LEU A 171 -3.92 -3.24 -9.86
N ILE A 172 -4.84 -3.87 -10.57
CA ILE A 172 -5.04 -3.72 -12.02
C ILE A 172 -6.25 -2.83 -12.27
N ASN A 173 -6.06 -1.78 -13.08
CA ASN A 173 -7.06 -0.75 -13.47
C ASN A 173 -7.51 0.21 -12.35
N PHE A 174 -7.71 1.48 -12.73
CA PHE A 174 -8.19 2.57 -11.86
C PHE A 174 -9.42 3.30 -12.44
N THR A 175 -10.08 2.73 -13.46
CA THR A 175 -11.04 3.47 -14.29
C THR A 175 -12.51 3.22 -13.93
N ALA A 176 -12.85 2.15 -13.20
CA ALA A 176 -14.20 1.94 -12.64
C ALA A 176 -14.28 0.75 -11.66
N GLN A 177 -13.43 -0.27 -11.83
CA GLN A 177 -13.37 -1.48 -11.01
C GLN A 177 -11.91 -1.82 -10.80
N ASP A 178 -11.38 -1.45 -9.64
CA ASP A 178 -10.03 -1.84 -9.24
C ASP A 178 -10.03 -3.36 -9.04
N LEU A 179 -9.32 -4.08 -9.90
CA LEU A 179 -9.17 -5.53 -9.79
C LEU A 179 -7.94 -5.81 -8.94
N LEU A 180 -8.17 -6.43 -7.78
CA LEU A 180 -7.11 -7.02 -6.98
C LEU A 180 -6.83 -8.43 -7.51
N ASP A 181 -5.69 -8.61 -8.15
CA ASP A 181 -5.17 -9.92 -8.50
C ASP A 181 -4.18 -10.37 -7.43
N ALA A 182 -4.37 -11.56 -6.86
CA ALA A 182 -3.53 -12.08 -5.79
C ALA A 182 -2.97 -13.44 -6.22
N ASP A 183 -1.66 -13.59 -6.10
CA ASP A 183 -0.95 -14.76 -6.58
C ASP A 183 0.12 -15.20 -5.57
N LEU A 184 0.46 -16.49 -5.59
CA LEU A 184 1.50 -17.10 -4.78
C LEU A 184 2.54 -17.73 -5.69
N VAL A 185 3.73 -17.13 -5.72
CA VAL A 185 4.83 -17.58 -6.57
C VAL A 185 5.86 -18.33 -5.76
N VAL A 186 6.18 -19.54 -6.20
CA VAL A 186 7.28 -20.33 -5.62
C VAL A 186 8.52 -20.18 -6.48
N TRP A 187 9.64 -19.96 -5.83
CA TRP A 187 10.97 -19.74 -6.39
C TRP A 187 11.90 -20.87 -5.94
N GLN A 188 12.62 -21.47 -6.89
CA GLN A 188 13.63 -22.48 -6.57
C GLN A 188 14.97 -21.78 -6.32
N VAL A 189 15.52 -21.89 -5.11
CA VAL A 189 16.85 -21.32 -4.82
C VAL A 189 17.91 -22.13 -5.54
N THR A 190 18.75 -21.44 -6.31
CA THR A 190 19.90 -21.99 -7.04
C THR A 190 21.23 -21.62 -6.40
N LYS A 191 21.26 -20.53 -5.62
CA LYS A 191 22.43 -20.10 -4.85
C LYS A 191 21.99 -19.46 -3.54
N TRP A 192 22.61 -19.87 -2.44
CA TRP A 192 22.46 -19.23 -1.13
C TRP A 192 23.82 -19.14 -0.46
N THR A 193 24.39 -17.95 -0.42
CA THR A 193 25.65 -17.64 0.28
C THR A 193 25.38 -16.71 1.46
N ASP A 194 26.44 -16.29 2.15
CA ASP A 194 26.32 -15.33 3.25
C ASP A 194 26.00 -13.90 2.76
N SER A 195 26.18 -13.62 1.46
CA SER A 195 25.98 -12.30 0.87
C SER A 195 24.78 -12.19 -0.08
N GLU A 196 24.31 -13.31 -0.64
CA GLU A 196 23.22 -13.28 -1.62
C GLU A 196 22.40 -14.57 -1.70
N ILE A 197 21.16 -14.41 -2.15
CA ILE A 197 20.26 -15.50 -2.56
C ILE A 197 19.87 -15.27 -4.01
N ILE A 198 20.02 -16.30 -4.83
CA ILE A 198 19.53 -16.34 -6.21
C ILE A 198 18.50 -17.45 -6.32
N ALA A 199 17.31 -17.11 -6.78
CA ALA A 199 16.23 -18.07 -7.00
C ALA A 199 15.61 -17.89 -8.38
N GLU A 200 15.13 -18.98 -8.96
CA GLU A 200 14.58 -19.02 -10.31
C GLU A 200 13.11 -19.44 -10.27
N ASN A 201 12.28 -18.80 -11.08
CA ASN A 201 10.93 -19.25 -11.40
C ASN A 201 10.83 -19.46 -12.91
N ASN A 202 10.63 -20.72 -13.31
CA ASN A 202 10.55 -21.14 -14.70
C ASN A 202 9.15 -21.68 -15.08
N SER A 203 8.14 -21.45 -14.24
CA SER A 203 6.80 -22.05 -14.42
C SER A 203 6.04 -21.51 -15.62
N ALA A 204 6.31 -20.27 -16.04
CA ALA A 204 5.72 -19.69 -17.24
C ALA A 204 6.38 -20.26 -18.50
N GLU A 205 5.58 -20.58 -19.53
CA GLU A 205 6.07 -21.16 -20.79
C GLU A 205 7.03 -20.21 -21.54
N CYS A 206 6.69 -18.91 -21.57
CA CYS A 206 7.34 -17.93 -22.44
C CYS A 206 8.39 -17.05 -21.76
N VAL A 207 8.47 -17.07 -20.43
CA VAL A 207 9.38 -16.25 -19.66
C VAL A 207 9.99 -17.03 -18.51
N ALA A 208 11.18 -16.63 -18.10
CA ALA A 208 11.81 -17.05 -16.85
C ALA A 208 12.07 -15.82 -16.00
N TYR A 209 11.98 -16.00 -14.68
CA TYR A 209 12.30 -14.96 -13.73
C TYR A 209 13.46 -15.40 -12.84
N THR A 210 14.36 -14.46 -12.55
CA THR A 210 15.41 -14.61 -11.54
C THR A 210 15.15 -13.59 -10.44
N LEU A 211 15.05 -14.06 -9.20
CA LEU A 211 15.03 -13.26 -7.99
C LEU A 211 16.45 -13.20 -7.42
N TYR A 212 16.94 -11.98 -7.18
CA TYR A 212 18.23 -11.68 -6.59
C TYR A 212 18.02 -10.92 -5.29
N ILE A 213 18.45 -11.49 -4.17
CA ILE A 213 18.39 -10.87 -2.85
C ILE A 213 19.82 -10.65 -2.38
N ASN A 214 20.21 -9.39 -2.20
CA ASN A 214 21.49 -9.03 -1.61
C ASN A 214 21.33 -8.87 -0.09
N LEU A 215 21.99 -9.72 0.68
CA LEU A 215 21.84 -9.77 2.14
C LEU A 215 22.60 -8.64 2.85
N GLU A 216 23.72 -8.19 2.28
CA GLU A 216 24.53 -7.10 2.83
C GLU A 216 23.87 -5.74 2.63
N LYS A 217 23.39 -5.48 1.42
CA LYS A 217 22.72 -4.22 1.03
C LYS A 217 21.23 -4.22 1.38
N GLN A 218 20.68 -5.37 1.76
CA GLN A 218 19.25 -5.57 2.01
C GLN A 218 18.40 -5.07 0.84
N THR A 219 18.76 -5.48 -0.38
CA THR A 219 18.02 -5.12 -1.60
C THR A 219 17.51 -6.35 -2.32
N VAL A 220 16.37 -6.19 -3.00
CA VAL A 220 15.76 -7.26 -3.79
C VAL A 220 15.51 -6.78 -5.22
N VAL A 221 16.00 -7.57 -6.17
CA VAL A 221 15.86 -7.33 -7.60
C VAL A 221 15.26 -8.56 -8.26
N GLN A 222 14.28 -8.36 -9.12
CA GLN A 222 13.74 -9.41 -9.99
C GLN A 222 14.06 -9.05 -11.43
N SER A 223 14.55 -10.03 -12.19
CA SER A 223 14.75 -9.88 -13.63
C SER A 223 13.87 -10.88 -14.36
N ARG A 224 13.27 -10.43 -15.47
CA ARG A 224 12.56 -11.28 -16.42
C ARG A 224 13.40 -11.45 -17.67
N ARG A 225 13.46 -12.67 -18.21
CA ARG A 225 14.03 -12.95 -19.53
C ARG A 225 13.01 -13.72 -20.39
N GLY A 226 12.99 -13.43 -21.67
CA GLY A 226 12.22 -14.19 -22.64
C GLY A 226 12.79 -15.60 -22.84
N LYS A 227 11.90 -16.56 -23.10
CA LYS A 227 12.24 -17.88 -23.66
C LYS A 227 11.97 -17.84 -25.18
N ASN A 228 11.66 -18.98 -25.80
CA ASN A 228 11.47 -19.12 -27.26
C ASN A 228 10.13 -18.56 -27.79
N CYS A 229 9.47 -17.66 -27.06
CA CYS A 229 8.21 -17.04 -27.48
C CYS A 229 8.41 -15.64 -28.05
N PHE A 230 7.53 -15.25 -28.97
CA PHE A 230 7.50 -13.91 -29.55
C PHE A 230 6.46 -13.04 -28.83
N GLY A 231 6.77 -11.75 -28.60
CA GLY A 231 5.82 -10.78 -28.06
C GLY A 231 6.47 -9.74 -27.15
N GLN A 232 5.72 -8.67 -26.80
CA GLN A 232 6.23 -7.66 -25.86
C GLN A 232 6.40 -8.21 -24.44
N ALA A 233 5.58 -9.21 -24.05
CA ALA A 233 5.66 -9.84 -22.74
C ALA A 233 6.97 -10.61 -22.49
N THR A 234 7.75 -10.93 -23.55
CA THR A 234 9.04 -11.62 -23.43
C THR A 234 10.23 -10.68 -23.37
N GLN A 235 10.00 -9.36 -23.48
CA GLN A 235 11.06 -8.37 -23.35
C GLN A 235 11.66 -8.41 -21.94
N PRO A 236 13.00 -8.30 -21.81
CA PRO A 236 13.64 -8.22 -20.52
C PRO A 236 13.13 -7.02 -19.73
N ILE A 237 12.82 -7.24 -18.46
CA ILE A 237 12.55 -6.17 -17.49
C ILE A 237 13.32 -6.45 -16.22
N THR A 238 13.74 -5.37 -15.56
CA THR A 238 14.27 -5.42 -14.20
C THR A 238 13.25 -4.75 -13.30
N MET A 239 13.03 -5.32 -12.13
CA MET A 239 12.18 -4.76 -11.09
C MET A 239 12.98 -4.71 -9.80
N VAL A 240 12.83 -3.63 -9.05
CA VAL A 240 13.44 -3.46 -7.74
C VAL A 240 12.33 -3.37 -6.71
N LEU A 241 12.46 -4.11 -5.62
CA LEU A 241 11.51 -4.06 -4.53
C LEU A 241 11.86 -2.86 -3.66
N GLU A 242 10.96 -1.89 -3.61
CA GLU A 242 11.17 -0.61 -2.96
C GLU A 242 10.12 -0.37 -1.88
N ASP A 243 10.28 0.74 -1.15
CA ASP A 243 9.27 1.19 -0.21
C ASP A 243 7.99 1.58 -0.95
N GLY A 244 6.89 0.94 -0.56
CA GLY A 244 5.61 1.15 -1.22
C GLY A 244 5.14 2.59 -1.18
N LYS A 245 5.37 3.31 -0.08
CA LYS A 245 4.94 4.70 0.05
C LYS A 245 5.65 5.55 -1.00
N GLN A 246 6.95 5.34 -1.19
CA GLN A 246 7.73 6.03 -2.22
C GLN A 246 7.25 5.69 -3.64
N VAL A 247 7.01 4.40 -3.91
CA VAL A 247 6.51 3.93 -5.21
C VAL A 247 5.13 4.54 -5.54
N ALA A 248 4.21 4.52 -4.57
CA ALA A 248 2.88 5.07 -4.74
C ALA A 248 2.90 6.59 -4.88
N GLU A 249 3.67 7.30 -4.06
CA GLU A 249 3.83 8.75 -4.18
C GLU A 249 4.36 9.12 -5.58
N ALA A 250 5.42 8.46 -6.04
CA ALA A 250 5.98 8.71 -7.37
C ALA A 250 4.98 8.37 -8.50
N TYR A 251 4.19 7.30 -8.35
CA TYR A 251 3.09 6.98 -9.26
C TYR A 251 2.06 8.12 -9.33
N TYR A 252 1.58 8.61 -8.18
CA TYR A 252 0.59 9.68 -8.12
C TYR A 252 1.13 10.99 -8.67
N GLN A 253 2.37 11.38 -8.32
CA GLN A 253 3.02 12.58 -8.85
C GLN A 253 3.15 12.52 -10.39
N LYS A 254 3.60 11.38 -10.94
CA LYS A 254 3.72 11.16 -12.39
C LYS A 254 2.36 11.30 -13.09
N ASN A 255 1.30 10.74 -12.51
CA ASN A 255 -0.04 10.84 -13.07
C ASN A 255 -0.61 12.27 -12.96
N GLN A 256 -0.42 12.95 -11.84
CA GLN A 256 -0.84 14.35 -11.70
C GLN A 256 -0.17 15.27 -12.73
N ALA A 257 1.12 15.09 -12.99
CA ALA A 257 1.81 15.85 -14.02
C ALA A 257 1.13 15.67 -15.39
N ARG A 258 0.76 14.43 -15.74
CA ARG A 258 0.01 14.11 -16.97
C ARG A 258 -1.37 14.79 -17.00
N TYR A 259 -2.09 14.79 -15.88
CA TYR A 259 -3.40 15.44 -15.79
C TYR A 259 -3.29 16.97 -15.89
N SER A 260 -2.25 17.58 -15.34
CA SER A 260 -2.05 19.03 -15.38
C SER A 260 -1.65 19.57 -16.76
N THR A 261 -1.06 18.73 -17.61
CA THR A 261 -0.63 19.12 -18.97
C THR A 261 -1.64 18.76 -20.05
N ALA A 262 -2.64 17.92 -19.74
CA ALA A 262 -3.73 17.61 -20.66
C ALA A 262 -4.64 18.83 -20.82
N THR A 263 -4.53 19.52 -21.96
CA THR A 263 -5.39 20.66 -22.32
C THR A 263 -6.77 20.21 -22.79
N ASN A 264 -6.92 18.92 -23.14
CA ASN A 264 -8.18 18.32 -23.54
C ASN A 264 -8.45 17.05 -22.71
N PRO A 265 -9.59 16.93 -22.00
CA PRO A 265 -9.92 15.74 -21.20
C PRO A 265 -9.91 14.42 -21.99
N SER A 266 -10.05 14.46 -23.33
CA SER A 266 -9.94 13.28 -24.20
C SER A 266 -8.51 12.82 -24.49
N GLU A 267 -7.49 13.63 -24.15
CA GLU A 267 -6.07 13.32 -24.37
C GLU A 267 -5.42 12.58 -23.20
N ILE A 268 -6.15 12.41 -22.09
CA ILE A 268 -5.75 11.56 -20.99
C ILE A 268 -5.80 10.10 -21.51
N PRO A 269 -4.65 9.45 -21.80
CA PRO A 269 -4.67 8.06 -22.21
C PRO A 269 -5.05 7.25 -20.98
N PHE A 270 -5.86 6.21 -21.18
CA PHE A 270 -6.49 5.34 -20.16
C PHE A 270 -7.85 5.79 -19.65
N VAL A 271 -8.78 6.08 -20.58
CA VAL A 271 -10.10 5.45 -20.48
C VAL A 271 -10.09 4.32 -21.49
N TYR A 272 -9.97 3.08 -21.03
CA TYR A 272 -10.25 1.94 -21.89
C TYR A 272 -11.73 2.08 -22.29
N LYS A 273 -11.99 2.47 -23.54
CA LYS A 273 -13.34 2.39 -24.09
C LYS A 273 -13.64 0.90 -24.28
N PRO A 274 -14.79 0.41 -23.81
CA PRO A 274 -15.16 -1.01 -23.88
C PRO A 274 -15.14 -1.54 -25.31
#